data_AF-A0A6C0C1M3-F1
#
_entry.id   AF-A0A6C0C1M3-F1
#
_cell.length_a   1.000
_cell.length_b   1.000
_cell.length_c   1.000
_cell.angle_alpha   90.00
_cell.angle_beta   90.00
_cell.angle_gamma   90.00
#
_symmetry.space_group_name_H-M   'P 1'
#
loop_
_entity.id
_entity.type
_entity.pdbx_description
1 polymer ?
#
loop_
_entity_poly.entity_id
_entity_poly.type
_entity_poly.pdbx_seq_one_letter_code
_entity_poly.pdbx_strand_id
1 'polypeptide(L)'
;MLFELFKNTLSSIIFIVVIHSIYKYFKNNLTVPKTKDLINKPSLQYEKMQNEITKSNNDKKSKIREEQDMKNELQSYLKELSKNKTDNEQLSSDPIAGSFTDNFSNTFKSI
;
A
#
# COMPACT_ATOMS: atom_id res chain seq x y z
N MET A 1 21.89 -60.38 -45.47
CA MET A 1 20.48 -60.00 -45.71
C MET A 1 19.72 -59.74 -44.40
N LEU A 2 19.56 -60.74 -43.52
CA LEU A 2 18.80 -60.56 -42.26
C LEU A 2 19.40 -59.52 -41.28
N PHE A 3 20.73 -59.52 -41.11
CA PHE A 3 21.42 -58.54 -40.26
C PHE A 3 21.26 -57.10 -40.73
N GLU A 4 21.23 -56.88 -42.05
CA GLU A 4 21.02 -55.55 -42.64
C GLU A 4 19.58 -55.06 -42.41
N LEU A 5 18.61 -55.97 -42.45
CA LEU A 5 17.21 -55.68 -42.09
C LEU A 5 17.07 -55.29 -40.62
N PHE A 6 17.78 -55.97 -39.71
CA PHE A 6 17.77 -55.62 -38.28
C PHE A 6 18.41 -54.24 -38.03
N LYS A 7 19.55 -53.95 -38.65
CA LYS A 7 20.19 -52.62 -38.58
C LYS A 7 19.26 -51.52 -39.07
N ASN A 8 18.63 -51.71 -40.23
CA ASN A 8 17.74 -50.71 -40.80
C ASN A 8 16.49 -50.49 -39.94
N THR A 9 15.91 -51.57 -39.40
CA THR A 9 14.78 -51.50 -38.46
C THR A 9 15.14 -50.71 -37.20
N LEU A 10 16.31 -51.00 -36.62
CA LEU A 10 16.78 -50.29 -35.42
C LEU A 10 17.07 -48.81 -35.69
N SER A 11 17.66 -48.50 -36.84
CA SER A 11 17.92 -47.14 -37.28
C SER A 11 16.62 -46.34 -37.50
N SER A 12 15.59 -46.96 -38.09
CA SER A 12 14.28 -46.33 -38.28
C SER A 12 13.61 -45.96 -36.95
N ILE A 13 13.66 -46.87 -35.97
CA ILE A 13 13.09 -46.63 -34.63
C ILE A 13 13.80 -45.46 -33.94
N ILE A 14 15.14 -45.39 -34.00
CA ILE A 14 15.90 -44.28 -33.43
C ILE A 14 15.48 -42.95 -34.08
N PHE A 15 15.29 -42.94 -35.40
CA PHE A 15 14.96 -41.75 -36.16
C PHE A 15 13.56 -41.21 -35.80
N ILE A 16 12.58 -42.11 -35.66
CA ILE A 16 11.23 -41.77 -35.19
C ILE A 16 11.26 -41.14 -33.80
N VAL A 17 12.02 -41.72 -32.85
CA VAL A 17 12.09 -41.23 -31.47
C VAL A 17 12.75 -39.84 -31.41
N VAL A 18 13.79 -39.62 -32.21
CA VAL A 18 14.46 -38.32 -32.33
C VAL A 18 13.49 -37.26 -32.84
N ILE A 19 12.80 -37.51 -33.96
CA ILE A 19 11.83 -36.56 -34.52
C ILE A 19 10.70 -36.28 -33.54
N HIS A 20 10.15 -37.31 -32.89
CA HIS A 20 9.11 -37.15 -31.87
C HIS A 20 9.58 -36.26 -30.71
N SER A 21 10.81 -36.45 -30.25
CA SER A 21 11.40 -35.68 -29.16
C SER A 21 11.64 -34.23 -29.57
N ILE A 22 12.12 -33.99 -30.79
CA ILE A 22 12.26 -32.64 -31.36
C ILE A 22 10.89 -31.96 -31.47
N TYR A 23 9.86 -32.64 -31.97
CA TYR A 23 8.52 -32.09 -32.10
C TYR A 23 7.94 -31.72 -30.72
N LYS A 24 8.07 -32.60 -29.73
CA LYS A 24 7.65 -32.34 -28.35
C LYS A 24 8.43 -31.17 -27.75
N TYR A 25 9.74 -31.11 -27.99
CA TYR A 25 10.60 -30.02 -27.53
C TYR A 25 10.19 -28.68 -28.13
N PHE A 26 9.93 -28.61 -29.44
CA PHE A 26 9.46 -27.39 -30.09
C PHE A 26 8.07 -26.98 -29.59
N LYS A 27 7.15 -27.94 -29.41
CA LYS A 27 5.83 -27.65 -28.84
C LYS A 27 5.93 -27.07 -27.43
N ASN A 28 6.81 -27.61 -26.59
CA ASN A 28 6.91 -27.19 -25.20
C ASN A 28 7.77 -25.93 -25.00
N ASN A 29 8.76 -25.68 -25.85
CA ASN A 29 9.70 -24.56 -25.69
C ASN A 29 9.42 -23.36 -26.62
N LEU A 30 8.92 -23.59 -27.84
CA LEU A 30 8.64 -22.51 -28.79
C LEU A 30 7.16 -22.10 -28.85
N THR A 31 6.22 -23.02 -28.58
CA THR A 31 4.78 -22.69 -28.62
C THR A 31 4.13 -22.49 -27.25
N VAL A 32 4.87 -22.68 -26.14
CA VAL A 32 4.46 -22.11 -24.86
C VAL A 32 4.99 -20.67 -24.85
N PRO A 33 4.13 -19.66 -25.01
CA PRO A 33 4.62 -18.31 -25.07
C PRO A 33 5.27 -17.95 -23.73
N LYS A 34 6.52 -17.45 -23.77
CA LYS A 34 7.21 -16.84 -22.61
C LYS A 34 6.56 -15.50 -22.20
N THR A 35 5.25 -15.38 -22.30
CA THR A 35 4.48 -14.15 -22.07
C THR A 35 3.91 -14.03 -20.66
N LYS A 36 4.04 -15.06 -19.81
CA LYS A 36 3.57 -14.97 -18.41
C LYS A 36 4.20 -13.78 -17.66
N ASP A 37 5.41 -13.38 -18.02
CA ASP A 37 6.07 -12.24 -17.38
C ASP A 37 5.70 -10.88 -17.99
N LEU A 38 5.37 -10.81 -19.29
CA LEU A 38 5.08 -9.53 -19.94
C LEU A 38 3.66 -9.02 -19.66
N ILE A 39 2.73 -9.93 -19.33
CA ILE A 39 1.34 -9.59 -18.97
C ILE A 39 1.20 -9.16 -17.52
N ASN A 40 2.03 -9.67 -16.60
CA ASN A 40 1.92 -9.34 -15.18
C ASN A 40 2.68 -8.07 -14.77
N LYS A 41 3.62 -7.57 -15.60
CA LYS A 41 4.34 -6.31 -15.33
C LYS A 41 3.43 -5.11 -15.03
N PRO A 42 2.38 -4.80 -15.81
CA PRO A 42 1.48 -3.70 -15.47
C PRO A 42 0.71 -3.98 -14.16
N SER A 43 0.13 -5.18 -13.99
CA SER A 43 -0.62 -5.55 -12.78
C SER A 43 0.20 -5.38 -11.50
N LEU A 44 1.45 -5.85 -11.53
CA LEU A 44 2.38 -5.80 -10.40
C LEU A 44 2.86 -4.37 -10.10
N GLN A 45 2.92 -3.49 -11.12
CA GLN A 45 3.17 -2.06 -10.92
C GLN A 45 1.98 -1.35 -10.26
N TYR A 46 0.75 -1.66 -10.66
CA TYR A 46 -0.46 -1.10 -10.03
C TYR A 46 -0.60 -1.54 -8.57
N GLU A 47 -0.32 -2.81 -8.27
CA GLU A 47 -0.34 -3.33 -6.89
C GLU A 47 0.68 -2.60 -6.00
N LYS A 48 1.90 -2.38 -6.50
CA LYS A 48 2.93 -1.61 -5.78
C LYS A 48 2.49 -0.18 -5.49
N MET A 49 1.97 0.53 -6.49
CA MET A 49 1.48 1.91 -6.31
C MET A 49 0.34 1.97 -5.29
N GLN A 50 -0.61 1.04 -5.33
CA GLN A 50 -1.72 0.99 -4.39
C GLN A 50 -1.25 0.72 -2.95
N ASN A 51 -0.28 -0.18 -2.79
CA ASN A 51 0.32 -0.49 -1.49
C ASN A 51 1.08 0.73 -0.91
N GLU A 52 1.82 1.46 -1.74
CA GLU A 52 2.51 2.70 -1.31
C GLU A 52 1.54 3.81 -0.90
N ILE A 53 0.46 4.01 -1.66
CA ILE A 53 -0.60 4.98 -1.31
C ILE A 53 -1.29 4.58 0.00
N THR A 54 -1.60 3.30 0.18
CA THR A 54 -2.29 2.81 1.39
C THR A 54 -1.38 2.92 2.62
N LYS A 55 -0.08 2.61 2.47
CA LYS A 55 0.92 2.77 3.53
C LYS A 55 1.07 4.24 3.94
N SER A 56 1.24 5.14 2.97
CA SER A 56 1.34 6.58 3.22
C SER A 56 0.10 7.16 3.92
N ASN A 57 -1.11 6.70 3.57
CA ASN A 57 -2.33 7.14 4.23
C ASN A 57 -2.44 6.65 5.68
N ASN A 58 -1.97 5.44 5.99
CA ASN A 58 -1.94 4.94 7.36
C ASN A 58 -0.91 5.69 8.22
N ASP A 59 0.27 5.99 7.67
CA ASP A 59 1.29 6.80 8.34
C ASP A 59 0.77 8.23 8.62
N LYS A 60 0.04 8.82 7.67
CA LYS A 60 -0.58 10.15 7.83
C LYS A 60 -1.70 10.14 8.86
N LYS A 61 -2.52 9.09 8.90
CA LYS A 61 -3.60 8.91 9.88
C LYS A 61 -3.05 8.70 11.30
N SER A 62 -1.95 7.98 11.44
CA SER A 62 -1.23 7.80 12.71
C SER A 62 -0.70 9.14 13.22
N LYS A 63 -0.06 9.92 12.33
CA LYS A 63 0.50 11.24 12.68
C LYS A 63 -0.58 12.26 13.05
N ILE A 64 -1.73 12.25 12.36
CA ILE A 64 -2.87 13.12 12.70
C ILE A 64 -3.47 12.74 14.06
N ARG A 65 -3.55 11.45 14.39
CA ARG A 65 -4.03 11.00 15.71
C ARG A 65 -3.10 11.44 16.84
N GLU A 66 -1.79 11.24 16.70
CA GLU A 66 -0.80 11.73 17.67
C GLU A 66 -0.89 13.27 17.87
N GLU A 67 -1.06 14.03 16.79
CA GLU A 67 -1.19 15.49 16.88
C GLU A 67 -2.49 15.93 17.60
N GLN A 68 -3.60 15.22 17.39
CA GLN A 68 -4.87 15.49 18.08
C GLN A 68 -4.81 15.10 19.55
N ASP A 69 -4.20 13.97 19.87
CA ASP A 69 -4.05 13.49 21.26
C ASP A 69 -3.19 14.46 22.09
N MET A 70 -2.08 14.96 21.54
CA MET A 70 -1.25 15.99 22.19
C MET A 70 -2.01 17.32 22.38
N LYS A 71 -2.85 17.72 21.41
CA LYS A 71 -3.69 18.93 21.55
C LYS A 71 -4.72 18.78 22.66
N ASN A 72 -5.37 17.62 22.75
CA ASN A 72 -6.38 17.33 23.76
C ASN A 72 -5.78 17.29 25.18
N GLU A 73 -4.59 16.72 25.33
CA GLU A 73 -3.84 16.71 26.59
C GLU A 73 -3.50 18.15 27.02
N LEU A 74 -2.93 18.95 26.11
CA LEU A 74 -2.56 20.34 26.41
C LEU A 74 -3.76 21.21 26.78
N GLN A 75 -4.90 21.04 26.10
CA GLN A 75 -6.14 21.72 26.45
C GLN A 75 -6.65 21.32 27.83
N SER A 76 -6.54 20.04 28.18
CA SER A 76 -6.95 19.53 29.49
C SER A 76 -6.10 20.13 30.62
N TYR A 77 -4.77 20.21 30.43
CA TYR A 77 -3.86 20.86 31.39
C TYR A 77 -4.17 22.35 31.56
N LEU A 78 -4.35 23.10 30.47
CA LEU A 78 -4.68 24.53 30.53
C LEU A 78 -6.02 24.77 31.25
N LYS A 79 -7.01 23.92 30.99
CA LYS A 79 -8.32 23.98 31.64
C LYS A 79 -8.26 23.64 33.12
N GLU A 80 -7.41 22.69 33.51
CA GLU A 80 -7.18 22.35 34.91
C GLU A 80 -6.47 23.50 35.65
N LEU A 81 -5.45 24.11 35.05
CA LEU A 81 -4.81 25.31 35.60
C LEU A 81 -5.79 26.49 35.73
N SER A 82 -6.66 26.72 34.73
CA SER A 82 -7.62 27.81 34.80
C SER A 82 -8.70 27.55 35.87
N LYS A 83 -9.14 26.30 36.02
CA LYS A 83 -10.14 25.89 37.01
C LYS A 83 -9.60 26.03 38.43
N ASN A 84 -8.36 25.63 38.67
CA ASN A 84 -7.68 25.78 39.96
C ASN A 84 -7.49 27.26 40.35
N LYS A 85 -7.54 28.19 39.39
CA LYS A 85 -7.52 29.63 39.66
C LYS A 85 -8.88 30.14 40.17
N THR A 86 -9.99 29.58 39.68
CA THR A 86 -11.35 29.96 40.07
C THR A 86 -11.74 29.42 41.46
N ASP A 87 -11.22 28.25 41.85
CA ASP A 87 -11.52 27.65 43.16
C ASP A 87 -10.84 28.37 44.35
N ASN A 88 -9.87 29.26 44.08
CA ASN A 88 -9.18 30.07 45.09
C ASN A 88 -9.76 31.49 45.28
N GLU A 89 -10.82 31.86 44.54
CA GLU A 89 -11.51 33.15 44.69
C GLU A 89 -13.00 32.94 45.03
N GLN A 90 -13.27 32.28 46.16
CA GLN A 90 -14.49 32.54 46.93
C GLN A 90 -14.15 33.43 48.13
N LEU A 91 -13.81 34.69 47.84
CA LEU A 91 -14.16 35.79 48.74
C LEU A 91 -14.31 37.10 47.95
N SER A 92 -15.48 37.74 48.14
CA SER A 92 -15.90 39.11 47.79
C SER A 92 -16.14 39.51 46.32
N SER A 93 -17.44 39.70 46.03
CA SER A 93 -18.11 40.81 45.32
C SER A 93 -17.61 41.34 43.97
N ASP A 94 -18.58 41.35 43.04
CA ASP A 94 -18.82 42.21 41.86
C ASP A 94 -18.35 41.75 40.46
N PRO A 95 -19.18 42.00 39.41
CA PRO A 95 -18.99 41.42 38.09
C PRO A 95 -18.12 42.32 37.22
N ILE A 96 -16.99 41.82 36.72
CA ILE A 96 -16.24 42.50 35.66
C ILE A 96 -16.37 41.72 34.35
N ALA A 97 -17.16 42.32 33.47
CA ALA A 97 -17.32 41.97 32.07
C ALA A 97 -15.97 41.99 31.34
N GLY A 98 -15.61 40.87 30.72
CA GLY A 98 -14.47 40.73 29.82
C GLY A 98 -14.82 39.72 28.73
N SER A 99 -15.72 40.11 27.83
CA SER A 99 -16.13 39.33 26.66
C SER A 99 -14.96 39.29 25.66
N PHE A 100 -14.26 38.15 25.59
CA PHE A 100 -13.43 37.82 24.44
C PHE A 100 -14.34 37.26 23.36
N THR A 101 -14.59 38.04 22.31
CA THR A 101 -15.29 37.58 21.12
C THR A 101 -14.27 37.03 20.12
N ASP A 102 -14.41 35.76 19.78
CA ASP A 102 -13.58 35.04 18.82
C ASP A 102 -13.89 35.52 17.39
N ASN A 103 -12.97 36.28 16.78
CA ASN A 103 -13.01 36.59 15.35
C ASN A 103 -11.86 35.92 14.59
N PHE A 104 -11.80 34.58 14.65
CA PHE A 104 -10.82 33.79 13.89
C PHE A 104 -11.41 33.08 12.66
N SER A 105 -12.71 33.27 12.37
CA SER A 105 -13.42 32.45 11.37
C SER A 105 -13.24 32.91 9.90
N ASN A 106 -12.82 34.15 9.63
CA ASN A 106 -13.06 34.74 8.30
C ASN A 106 -11.85 34.87 7.34
N THR A 107 -10.69 34.27 7.63
CA THR A 107 -9.49 34.51 6.77
C THR A 107 -9.23 33.45 5.69
N PHE A 108 -9.97 32.33 5.66
CA PHE A 108 -9.84 31.35 4.57
C PHE A 108 -11.11 31.28 3.71
N LYS A 109 -11.45 32.38 3.06
CA LYS A 109 -12.36 32.37 1.91
C LYS A 109 -11.58 32.69 0.63
N SER A 110 -11.35 31.62 -0.13
CA SER A 110 -11.10 31.54 -1.57
C SER A 110 -10.15 32.56 -2.23
N ILE A 111 -8.99 32.06 -2.67
CA ILE A 111 -8.49 32.26 -4.03
C ILE A 111 -8.22 30.87 -4.61
#